data_AF-I4F0P4-F1
#
_entry.id   AF-I4F0P4-F1
#
_cell.length_a   1.000
_cell.length_b   1.000
_cell.length_c   1.000
_cell.angle_alpha   90.00
_cell.angle_beta   90.00
_cell.angle_gamma   90.00
#
_symmetry.space_group_name_H-M   'P 1'
#
loop_
_entity.id
_entity.type
_entity.pdbx_description
1 polymer ?
#
loop_
_entity_poly.entity_id
_entity_poly.type
_entity_poly.pdbx_seq_one_letter_code
_entity_poly.pdbx_strand_id
1 'polypeptide(L)'
;MLAGRYGALHWQVWAGGTATDLMTMLKILLGGQLVDASGFGGPALYSNEKVNEWWGRADDLPYFVMARSAPVVSRLVAVTDRGTRIELELSKVDPRFGLRFAAAGLPDGEGPGVLLVEVDGQPHGFLRQAMF
;
A
#
# COMPACT_ATOMS: atom_id res chain seq x y z
N MET A 1 1.80 -12.29 -5.64
CA MET A 1 2.20 -12.02 -4.24
C MET A 1 3.29 -10.98 -4.28
N LEU A 2 3.08 -9.82 -3.66
CA LEU A 2 4.07 -8.74 -3.54
C LEU A 2 4.73 -8.86 -2.16
N ALA A 3 6.04 -8.66 -2.08
CA ALA A 3 6.78 -8.76 -0.84
C ALA A 3 8.04 -7.91 -0.89
N GLY A 4 8.52 -7.46 0.26
CA GLY A 4 9.76 -6.71 0.36
C GLY A 4 10.31 -6.72 1.77
N ARG A 5 11.28 -5.83 2.02
CA ARG A 5 12.01 -5.74 3.29
C ARG A 5 12.08 -4.31 3.79
N TYR A 6 12.12 -4.17 5.11
CA TYR A 6 12.48 -2.95 5.80
C TYR A 6 13.30 -3.32 7.05
N GLY A 7 14.60 -3.02 7.04
CA GLY A 7 15.52 -3.53 8.05
C GLY A 7 15.48 -5.07 8.12
N ALA A 8 15.23 -5.62 9.32
CA ALA A 8 15.08 -7.05 9.56
C ALA A 8 13.67 -7.59 9.26
N LEU A 9 12.70 -6.71 9.01
CA LEU A 9 11.31 -7.09 8.75
C LEU A 9 11.16 -7.50 7.28
N HIS A 10 10.48 -8.61 7.06
CA HIS A 10 9.95 -8.97 5.74
C HIS A 10 8.45 -8.65 5.74
N TRP A 11 7.96 -8.01 4.69
CA TRP A 11 6.54 -7.76 4.55
C TRP A 11 6.01 -8.46 3.30
N GLN A 12 4.74 -8.88 3.34
CA GLN A 12 4.05 -9.53 2.24
C GLN A 12 2.64 -8.98 2.12
N VAL A 13 2.22 -8.62 0.91
CA VAL A 13 0.84 -8.27 0.63
C VAL A 13 0.06 -9.53 0.27
N TRP A 14 -1.00 -9.75 1.03
CA TRP A 14 -2.01 -10.76 0.77
C TRP A 14 -3.33 -10.10 0.40
N ALA A 15 -4.04 -10.67 -0.57
CA ALA A 15 -5.37 -10.24 -0.96
C ALA A 15 -6.29 -11.44 -1.12
N GLY A 16 -7.51 -11.32 -0.59
CA GLY A 16 -8.53 -12.35 -0.67
C GLY A 16 -9.93 -11.80 -0.42
N GLY A 17 -10.94 -12.43 -1.01
CA GLY A 17 -12.32 -11.95 -1.00
C GLY A 17 -12.90 -11.85 -2.40
N THR A 18 -13.86 -10.95 -2.58
CA THR A 18 -14.56 -10.70 -3.85
C THR A 18 -14.31 -9.28 -4.35
N ALA A 19 -14.75 -8.93 -5.56
CA ALA A 19 -14.59 -7.57 -6.07
C ALA A 19 -15.32 -6.49 -5.25
N THR A 20 -16.40 -6.86 -4.57
CA THR A 20 -17.20 -5.94 -3.73
C THR A 20 -16.74 -5.93 -2.27
N ASP A 21 -16.03 -6.97 -1.85
CA ASP A 21 -15.52 -7.13 -0.49
C ASP A 21 -14.15 -7.83 -0.54
N LEU A 22 -13.13 -7.04 -0.85
CA LEU A 22 -11.74 -7.47 -0.96
C LEU A 22 -11.00 -7.05 0.29
N MET A 23 -10.43 -8.03 1.00
CA MET A 23 -9.50 -7.79 2.09
C MET A 23 -8.08 -7.74 1.54
N THR A 24 -7.35 -6.67 1.85
CA THR A 24 -5.92 -6.53 1.53
C THR A 24 -5.13 -6.33 2.82
N MET A 25 -4.21 -7.26 3.09
CA MET A 25 -3.43 -7.31 4.33
C MET A 25 -1.94 -7.22 4.05
N LEU A 26 -1.24 -6.41 4.84
CA LEU A 26 0.20 -6.52 5.04
C LEU A 26 0.43 -7.58 6.11
N LYS A 27 1.23 -8.59 5.79
CA LYS A 27 1.78 -9.52 6.77
C LYS A 27 3.21 -9.12 7.04
N ILE A 28 3.56 -8.92 8.30
CA ILE A 28 4.91 -8.57 8.72
C ILE A 28 5.53 -9.80 9.39
N LEU A 29 6.73 -10.16 8.94
CA LEU A 29 7.45 -11.33 9.39
C LEU A 29 8.84 -10.95 9.92
N LEU A 30 9.24 -11.58 11.02
CA LEU A 30 10.59 -11.53 11.58
C LEU A 30 11.13 -12.95 11.66
N GLY A 31 12.30 -13.21 11.06
CA GLY A 31 12.86 -14.57 11.00
C GLY A 31 11.93 -15.60 10.33
N GLY A 32 11.02 -15.15 9.45
CA GLY A 32 10.03 -16.00 8.79
C GLY A 32 8.78 -16.30 9.60
N GLN A 33 8.69 -15.84 10.85
CA GLN A 33 7.48 -15.94 11.67
C GLN A 33 6.61 -14.70 11.50
N LEU A 34 5.29 -14.89 11.34
CA LEU A 34 4.33 -13.78 11.34
C LEU A 34 4.35 -13.12 12.72
N VAL A 35 4.72 -11.85 12.77
CA VAL A 35 4.73 -11.06 14.00
C VAL A 35 3.54 -10.13 14.08
N ASP A 36 3.04 -9.65 12.94
CA ASP A 36 1.84 -8.82 12.88
C ASP A 36 1.19 -8.84 11.50
N ALA A 37 -0.07 -8.43 11.42
CA ALA A 37 -0.76 -8.16 10.17
C ALA A 37 -1.78 -7.03 10.32
N SER A 38 -1.80 -6.13 9.35
CA SER A 38 -2.78 -5.04 9.31
C SER A 38 -3.18 -4.74 7.87
N GLY A 39 -4.32 -4.09 7.67
CA GLY A 39 -4.85 -3.85 6.34
C GLY A 39 -6.24 -3.25 6.33
N PHE A 40 -6.92 -3.42 5.20
CA PHE A 40 -8.19 -2.78 4.92
C PHE A 40 -9.09 -3.65 4.05
N GLY A 41 -10.39 -3.54 4.28
CA GLY A 41 -11.46 -4.18 3.51
C GLY A 41 -12.15 -3.23 2.54
N GLY A 42 -13.26 -3.68 1.94
CA GLY A 42 -14.06 -2.89 1.00
C GLY A 42 -13.84 -3.28 -0.46
N PRO A 43 -14.45 -2.54 -1.41
CA PRO A 43 -14.40 -2.91 -2.82
C PRO A 43 -12.98 -2.87 -3.39
N ALA A 44 -12.78 -3.60 -4.49
CA ALA A 44 -11.55 -3.63 -5.27
C ALA A 44 -10.97 -2.21 -5.48
N LEU A 45 -11.82 -1.30 -5.97
CA LEU A 45 -11.65 0.16 -6.03
C LEU A 45 -13.03 0.79 -5.84
N TYR A 46 -13.11 1.99 -5.26
CA TYR A 46 -14.37 2.74 -5.24
C TYR A 46 -14.67 3.36 -6.61
N SER A 47 -15.93 3.75 -6.82
CA SER A 47 -16.38 4.27 -8.11
C SER A 47 -15.55 5.49 -8.54
N ASN A 48 -15.02 5.44 -9.76
CA ASN A 48 -14.16 6.46 -10.38
C ASN A 48 -12.76 6.63 -9.76
N GLU A 49 -12.42 5.86 -8.71
CA GLU A 49 -11.08 5.89 -8.14
C GLU A 49 -10.14 4.95 -8.91
N LYS A 50 -8.88 5.37 -9.05
CA LYS A 50 -7.82 4.54 -9.64
C LYS A 50 -6.95 3.85 -8.58
N VAL A 51 -7.05 4.31 -7.34
CA VAL A 51 -6.24 3.88 -6.20
C VAL A 51 -7.12 3.87 -4.96
N ASN A 52 -6.96 2.86 -4.13
CA ASN A 52 -7.52 2.80 -2.78
C ASN A 52 -6.38 2.39 -1.83
N GLU A 53 -6.10 3.21 -0.84
CA GLU A 53 -4.93 3.11 0.00
C GLU A 53 -5.25 2.93 1.48
N TRP A 54 -4.25 2.43 2.18
CA TRP A 54 -4.25 2.32 3.62
C TRP A 54 -2.90 2.76 4.15
N TRP A 55 -2.94 3.52 5.23
CA TRP A 55 -1.78 3.92 6.00
C TRP A 55 -1.97 3.42 7.41
N GLY A 56 -0.96 2.75 7.95
CA GLY A 56 -1.01 2.34 9.33
C GLY A 56 0.25 1.65 9.77
N ARG A 57 0.29 1.38 11.05
CA ARG A 57 1.36 0.65 11.70
C ARG A 57 0.75 -0.44 12.56
N ALA A 58 1.60 -1.38 12.93
CA ALA A 58 1.27 -2.47 13.80
C ALA A 58 2.15 -2.30 15.05
N ASP A 59 1.53 -1.90 16.17
CA ASP A 59 2.20 -1.54 17.42
C ASP A 59 3.42 -0.59 17.26
N ASP A 60 4.60 -1.04 17.69
CA ASP A 60 5.87 -0.30 17.68
C ASP A 60 6.63 -0.40 16.34
N LEU A 61 6.01 -1.00 15.32
CA LEU A 61 6.61 -1.11 13.99
C LEU A 61 6.51 0.22 13.23
N PRO A 62 7.36 0.40 12.20
CA PRO A 62 7.25 1.56 11.31
C PRO A 62 5.86 1.65 10.68
N TYR A 63 5.50 2.86 10.26
CA TYR A 63 4.33 3.03 9.40
C TYR A 63 4.56 2.32 8.07
N PHE A 64 3.50 1.75 7.54
CA PHE A 64 3.44 1.23 6.19
C PHE A 64 2.34 1.94 5.43
N VAL A 65 2.57 2.03 4.13
CA VAL A 65 1.55 2.38 3.15
C VAL A 65 1.29 1.15 2.29
N MET A 66 0.02 0.89 2.02
CA MET A 66 -0.43 -0.10 1.04
C MET A 66 -1.44 0.53 0.10
N ALA A 67 -1.48 0.03 -1.13
CA ALA A 67 -2.49 0.45 -2.09
C ALA A 67 -2.94 -0.70 -2.98
N ARG A 68 -4.21 -0.65 -3.37
CA ARG A 68 -4.75 -1.30 -4.57
C ARG A 68 -4.75 -0.26 -5.68
N SER A 69 -4.44 -0.63 -6.90
CA SER A 69 -4.52 0.29 -8.03
C SER A 69 -5.02 -0.37 -9.31
N ALA A 70 -5.63 0.46 -10.15
CA ALA A 70 -5.99 0.10 -11.51
C ALA A 70 -4.71 -0.16 -12.33
N PRO A 71 -4.75 -1.04 -13.36
CA PRO A 71 -3.58 -1.37 -14.17
C PRO A 71 -2.89 -0.17 -14.85
N VAL A 72 -3.64 0.90 -15.14
CA VAL A 72 -3.15 2.14 -15.77
C VAL A 72 -2.28 3.00 -14.84
N VAL A 73 -2.30 2.74 -13.53
CA VAL A 73 -1.42 3.44 -12.59
C VAL A 73 0.01 2.95 -12.82
N SER A 74 0.87 3.87 -13.24
CA SER A 74 2.26 3.58 -13.57
C SER A 74 3.17 3.68 -12.37
N ARG A 75 2.86 4.57 -11.41
CA ARG A 75 3.71 4.85 -10.25
C ARG A 75 2.92 5.35 -9.05
N LEU A 76 3.38 4.98 -7.86
CA LEU A 76 2.88 5.49 -6.57
C LEU A 76 4.05 5.94 -5.71
N VAL A 77 3.97 7.15 -5.16
CA VAL A 77 5.00 7.70 -4.28
C VAL A 77 4.35 8.19 -2.99
N ALA A 78 4.69 7.55 -1.87
CA ALA A 78 4.37 8.06 -0.56
C ALA A 78 5.27 9.25 -0.24
N VAL A 79 4.67 10.34 0.20
CA VAL A 79 5.34 11.48 0.80
C VAL A 79 4.93 11.51 2.26
N THR A 80 5.90 11.38 3.16
CA THR A 80 5.67 11.36 4.61
C THR A 80 5.29 12.74 5.15
N ASP A 81 4.90 12.80 6.42
CA ASP A 81 4.69 14.05 7.16
C ASP A 81 5.94 14.96 7.21
N ARG A 82 7.14 14.39 7.04
CA ARG A 82 8.41 15.12 6.95
C ARG A 82 8.86 15.42 5.51
N GLY A 83 8.08 15.02 4.51
CA GLY A 83 8.36 15.28 3.10
C GLY A 83 9.29 14.26 2.43
N THR A 84 9.69 13.19 3.12
CA THR A 84 10.48 12.10 2.52
C THR A 84 9.64 11.39 1.46
N ARG A 85 10.25 11.08 0.31
CA ARG A 85 9.57 10.45 -0.83
C ARG A 85 9.99 9.00 -0.95
N ILE A 86 9.03 8.09 -0.86
CA ILE A 86 9.23 6.65 -0.95
C ILE A 86 8.37 6.13 -2.10
N GLU A 87 9.02 5.57 -3.12
CA GLU A 87 8.31 4.89 -4.19
C GLU A 87 7.82 3.52 -3.70
N LEU A 88 6.54 3.23 -3.90
CA LEU A 88 5.98 1.95 -3.54
C LEU A 88 6.30 0.93 -4.63
N GLU A 89 6.61 -0.30 -4.24
CA GLU A 89 6.78 -1.38 -5.19
C GLU A 89 5.40 -1.79 -5.73
N LEU A 90 5.14 -1.61 -7.03
CA LEU A 90 3.90 -2.06 -7.66
C LEU A 90 4.05 -3.48 -8.21
N SER A 91 3.14 -4.36 -7.83
CA SER A 91 3.04 -5.71 -8.39
C SER A 91 2.68 -5.70 -9.87
N LYS A 92 2.83 -6.86 -10.53
CA LYS A 92 2.10 -7.17 -11.77
C LYS A 92 0.59 -7.16 -11.50
N VAL A 93 -0.23 -7.06 -12.55
CA VAL A 93 -1.67 -7.20 -12.45
C VAL A 93 -2.00 -8.61 -11.94
N ASP A 94 -2.77 -8.70 -10.86
CA ASP A 94 -3.32 -9.95 -10.36
C ASP A 94 -4.59 -10.27 -11.16
N PRO A 95 -4.61 -11.37 -11.95
CA PRO A 95 -5.72 -11.67 -12.85
C PRO A 95 -7.02 -12.00 -12.13
N ARG A 96 -6.96 -12.34 -10.83
CA ARG A 96 -8.16 -12.66 -10.03
C ARG A 96 -9.00 -11.42 -9.74
N PHE A 97 -8.35 -10.26 -9.64
CA PHE A 97 -8.98 -9.00 -9.25
C PHE A 97 -8.88 -7.92 -10.34
N GLY A 98 -7.98 -8.09 -11.33
CA GLY A 98 -7.70 -7.06 -12.33
C GLY A 98 -6.98 -5.83 -11.74
N LEU A 99 -6.29 -6.00 -10.62
CA LEU A 99 -5.64 -4.93 -9.86
C LEU A 99 -4.14 -5.13 -9.77
N ARG A 100 -3.42 -4.05 -9.48
CA ARG A 100 -2.07 -4.10 -8.94
C ARG A 100 -2.13 -3.82 -7.44
N PHE A 101 -1.18 -4.36 -6.71
CA PHE A 101 -0.99 -4.08 -5.29
C PHE A 101 0.33 -3.37 -5.11
N ALA A 102 0.42 -2.47 -4.13
CA ALA A 102 1.64 -1.77 -3.80
C ALA A 102 1.81 -1.66 -2.30
N ALA A 103 3.07 -1.64 -1.83
CA ALA A 103 3.37 -1.39 -0.44
C ALA A 103 4.78 -0.83 -0.25
N ALA A 104 4.98 -0.10 0.85
CA ALA A 104 6.29 0.31 1.35
C ALA A 104 6.25 0.55 2.86
N GLY A 105 7.37 0.29 3.54
CA GLY A 105 7.62 0.79 4.89
C GLY A 105 8.13 2.22 4.83
N LEU A 106 7.67 3.07 5.75
CA LEU A 106 8.16 4.43 5.93
C LEU A 106 9.39 4.43 6.83
N PRO A 107 10.27 5.45 6.73
CA PRO A 107 11.40 5.62 7.63
C PRO A 107 10.98 5.73 9.10
N ASP A 108 11.85 5.30 10.01
CA ASP A 108 11.61 5.34 11.44
C ASP A 108 11.36 6.77 11.93
N GLY A 109 10.29 6.95 12.71
CA GLY A 109 9.90 8.26 13.24
C GLY A 109 9.23 9.20 12.23
N GLU A 110 8.94 8.71 11.02
CA GLU A 110 8.14 9.41 10.02
C GLU A 110 6.72 8.85 9.94
N GLY A 111 5.76 9.76 9.83
CA GLY A 111 4.35 9.46 9.74
C GLY A 111 3.82 9.51 8.31
N PRO A 112 2.56 9.09 8.12
CA PRO A 112 1.87 9.25 6.85
C PRO A 112 1.76 10.71 6.40
N GLY A 113 1.63 10.92 5.08
CA GLY A 113 1.36 12.24 4.52
C GLY A 113 0.42 12.17 3.32
N VAL A 114 0.98 12.10 2.12
CA VAL A 114 0.22 12.00 0.87
C VAL A 114 0.72 10.88 -0.02
N LEU A 115 -0.19 10.27 -0.78
CA LEU A 115 0.14 9.33 -1.85
C LEU A 115 0.02 10.04 -3.20
N LEU A 116 1.13 10.23 -3.89
CA LEU A 116 1.15 10.78 -5.25
C LEU A 116 0.91 9.65 -6.25
N VAL A 117 0.09 9.93 -7.27
CA VAL A 117 -0.34 8.96 -8.26
C VAL A 117 0.07 9.42 -9.65
N GLU A 118 0.75 8.55 -10.39
CA GLU A 118 1.00 8.71 -11.82
C GLU A 118 0.20 7.67 -12.63
N VAL A 119 -0.39 8.12 -13.72
CA VAL A 119 -1.15 7.30 -14.69
C VAL A 119 -0.51 7.49 -16.05
N ASP A 120 -0.16 6.39 -16.72
CA ASP A 120 0.50 6.41 -18.03
C ASP A 120 1.73 7.35 -18.09
N GLY A 121 2.49 7.40 -16.99
CA GLY A 121 3.70 8.22 -16.86
C GLY A 121 3.44 9.72 -16.63
N GLN A 122 2.20 10.12 -16.36
CA GLN A 122 1.82 11.52 -16.11
C GLN A 122 1.27 11.68 -14.69
N PRO A 123 1.55 12.81 -14.01
CA PRO A 123 0.93 13.15 -12.74
C PRO A 123 -0.60 13.15 -12.88
N HIS A 124 -1.29 12.35 -12.06
CA HIS A 124 -2.75 12.26 -12.07
C HIS A 124 -3.39 12.98 -10.89
N GLY A 125 -2.74 12.94 -9.73
CA GLY A 125 -3.25 13.56 -8.51
C GLY A 125 -2.56 13.03 -7.25
N PHE A 126 -3.19 13.29 -6.11
CA PHE A 126 -2.73 12.78 -4.82
C PHE A 126 -3.90 12.44 -3.91
N LEU A 127 -3.66 11.51 -2.99
CA LEU A 127 -4.56 11.16 -1.90
C LEU A 127 -3.95 11.66 -0.59
N ARG A 128 -4.72 12.38 0.22
CA ARG A 128 -4.31 12.82 1.56
C ARG A 128 -4.85 11.83 2.57
N GLN A 129 -4.03 11.40 3.51
CA GLN A 129 -4.58 10.74 4.69
C GLN A 129 -5.48 11.74 5.43
N ALA A 130 -6.71 11.35 5.73
CA ALA A 130 -7.53 12.09 6.68
C ALA A 130 -6.84 12.01 8.06
N MET A 131 -6.43 13.15 8.61
CA MET A 131 -6.03 13.22 10.01
C MET A 131 -7.26 12.88 10.85
N PHE A 132 -7.22 11.76 11.57
CA PHE A 132 -8.17 11.43 12.63
C PHE A 132 -7.57 11.83 13.96
#